data_AF-A0A2D6DPG8-F1
#
_entry.id   AF-A0A2D6DPG8-F1
#
_cell.length_a   1.000
_cell.length_b   1.000
_cell.length_c   1.000
_cell.angle_alpha   90.00
_cell.angle_beta   90.00
_cell.angle_gamma   90.00
#
_symmetry.space_group_name_H-M   'P 1'
#
loop_
_entity.id
_entity.type
_entity.pdbx_description
1 polymer ?
#
loop_
_entity_poly.entity_id
_entity_poly.type
_entity_poly.pdbx_seq_one_letter_code
_entity_poly.pdbx_strand_id
1 'polypeptide(L)'
;MKKILILFLIVSLIAVGIGSVFAMTQEVSIPKLQAFAISLKGDVAIRKNNSEEWVVLEKGQELISGDEIKTGQDGQVSINFYDTSISQIGPNSQVRCDELFIDDYNYAKTKVSLIVTTGRVWSRIIKLSDQEAVFEVSSDKTVATVRGTIFDFEVTADGMVNINAVEDIVEVSTIKIKEEIDEVTKEKKKEREIIAKVDLLEGLAATIDQRKETEELKRIETEIIPEAKRQSEWFENNIENEERFIEEIEKKQAEVIEKIAGRLPDSKLYGFKKVTENIRLAVTVNQEAKEELEMRFASRRLAEAQELVEMGKNELAQEAINEFHDKAEQLFEEPEKLEQAGADTEKIEQIRNKINNQINLQENIINHAAPDEVMYDFKRDFEELKIDVAPEENEDFLRFKQIQERLKEADSVKEQGKEELYHELIEESIKQTEEIKQSDFEAEFIKRIDSEMQVIEQKEFIYPKVEIKERIPETKDSRPEPIIEEHIPIIKEYIPEVKEYPLERPIIDEPKIDEVDETNKDINQTGSVLEHFKELIDEKELISPVYPEIEERIPKVEEHIPEVKDYRPKPRVKERIPKIKEYDSEVENTFIPIDR
;
A
#
# COMPACT_ATOMS: atom_id res chain seq x y z
N MET A 1 -44.65 -51.27 6.19
CA MET A 1 -43.90 -50.85 4.98
C MET A 1 -43.98 -49.35 4.72
N LYS A 2 -45.16 -48.73 4.50
CA LYS A 2 -45.26 -47.27 4.26
C LYS A 2 -44.61 -46.37 5.34
N LYS A 3 -44.78 -46.68 6.63
CA LYS A 3 -44.17 -45.92 7.74
C LYS A 3 -42.63 -46.01 7.79
N ILE A 4 -42.07 -47.16 7.41
CA ILE A 4 -40.62 -47.38 7.34
C ILE A 4 -40.03 -46.66 6.13
N LEU A 5 -40.76 -46.64 5.01
CA LEU A 5 -40.37 -45.91 3.80
C LEU A 5 -40.33 -44.38 4.04
N ILE A 6 -41.32 -43.85 4.77
CA ILE A 6 -41.36 -42.43 5.15
C ILE A 6 -40.19 -42.08 6.07
N LEU A 7 -39.89 -42.93 7.06
CA LEU A 7 -38.74 -42.71 7.95
C LEU A 7 -37.41 -42.73 7.19
N PHE A 8 -37.24 -43.66 6.26
CA PHE A 8 -36.03 -43.76 5.43
C PHE A 8 -35.87 -42.55 4.50
N LEU A 9 -36.98 -42.03 3.97
CA LEU A 9 -36.99 -40.86 3.10
C LEU A 9 -36.68 -39.57 3.88
N ILE A 10 -37.18 -39.44 5.12
CA ILE A 10 -36.84 -38.34 6.03
C ILE A 10 -35.36 -38.40 6.42
N VAL A 11 -34.84 -39.58 6.78
CA VAL A 11 -33.42 -39.77 7.13
C VAL A 11 -32.53 -39.52 5.91
N SER A 12 -32.93 -39.93 4.71
CA SER A 12 -32.22 -39.62 3.47
C SER A 12 -32.26 -38.12 3.15
N LEU A 13 -33.38 -37.42 3.38
CA LEU A 13 -33.46 -35.97 3.18
C LEU A 13 -32.59 -35.22 4.19
N ILE A 14 -32.53 -35.71 5.44
CA ILE A 14 -31.66 -35.17 6.48
C ILE A 14 -30.20 -35.46 6.14
N ALA A 15 -29.85 -36.66 5.67
CA ALA A 15 -28.49 -37.01 5.28
C ALA A 15 -28.01 -36.25 4.03
N VAL A 16 -28.88 -36.05 3.04
CA VAL A 16 -28.61 -35.19 1.88
C VAL A 16 -28.57 -33.72 2.30
N GLY A 17 -29.40 -33.29 3.25
CA GLY A 17 -29.34 -31.95 3.84
C GLY A 17 -28.05 -31.70 4.61
N ILE A 18 -27.59 -32.66 5.43
CA ILE A 18 -26.33 -32.60 6.17
C ILE A 18 -25.13 -32.70 5.22
N GLY A 19 -25.18 -33.61 4.24
CA GLY A 19 -24.15 -33.75 3.20
C GLY A 19 -24.04 -32.51 2.30
N SER A 20 -25.16 -31.87 1.97
CA SER A 20 -25.15 -30.59 1.23
C SER A 20 -24.72 -29.42 2.12
N VAL A 21 -24.98 -29.45 3.44
CA VAL A 21 -24.38 -28.51 4.40
C VAL A 21 -22.86 -28.65 4.47
N PHE A 22 -22.30 -29.87 4.34
CA PHE A 22 -20.84 -30.08 4.25
C PHE A 22 -20.27 -29.69 2.86
N ALA A 23 -20.99 -29.95 1.77
CA ALA A 23 -20.53 -29.64 0.41
C ALA A 23 -20.69 -28.17 -0.01
N MET A 24 -21.56 -27.39 0.63
CA MET A 24 -21.79 -25.96 0.31
C MET A 24 -20.74 -25.00 0.89
N THR A 25 -19.66 -25.50 1.48
CA THR A 25 -18.52 -24.65 1.85
C THR A 25 -17.28 -25.21 1.21
N GLN A 26 -16.92 -24.64 0.05
CA GLN A 26 -15.53 -24.67 -0.37
C GLN A 26 -14.70 -24.17 0.82
N GLU A 27 -13.71 -24.93 1.25
CA GLU A 27 -12.63 -24.37 2.05
C GLU A 27 -12.09 -23.19 1.25
N VAL A 28 -12.29 -21.97 1.75
CA VAL A 28 -11.57 -20.83 1.22
C VAL A 28 -10.14 -21.08 1.69
N SER A 29 -9.32 -21.69 0.83
CA SER A 29 -7.89 -21.81 1.08
C SER A 29 -7.35 -20.39 1.23
N ILE A 30 -6.83 -20.05 2.40
CA ILE A 30 -6.07 -18.83 2.57
C ILE A 30 -4.87 -18.96 1.62
N PRO A 31 -4.69 -18.07 0.62
CA PRO A 31 -3.54 -18.14 -0.25
C PRO A 31 -2.27 -18.11 0.62
N LYS A 32 -1.34 -19.04 0.37
CA LYS A 32 -0.08 -19.09 1.10
C LYS A 32 0.63 -17.74 0.91
N LEU A 33 0.90 -17.04 2.01
CA LEU A 33 1.60 -15.76 2.04
C LEU A 33 3.01 -15.96 1.46
N GLN A 34 3.29 -15.31 0.33
CA GLN A 34 4.52 -15.47 -0.45
C GLN A 34 4.93 -14.10 -0.99
N ALA A 35 6.25 -13.91 -1.14
CA ALA A 35 6.78 -12.81 -1.92
C ALA A 35 6.84 -13.21 -3.40
N PHE A 36 6.28 -12.41 -4.31
CA PHE A 36 6.25 -12.75 -5.74
C PHE A 36 6.27 -11.53 -6.65
N ALA A 37 6.73 -11.72 -7.89
CA ALA A 37 6.73 -10.68 -8.93
C ALA A 37 5.31 -10.47 -9.50
N ILE A 38 4.75 -9.27 -9.37
CA ILE A 38 3.38 -8.94 -9.79
C ILE A 38 3.33 -8.49 -11.26
N SER A 39 4.30 -7.68 -11.64
CA SER A 39 4.40 -7.06 -12.97
C SER A 39 5.85 -6.84 -13.32
N LEU A 40 6.15 -6.96 -14.61
CA LEU A 40 7.47 -6.74 -15.18
C LEU A 40 7.33 -5.91 -16.45
N LYS A 41 8.33 -5.08 -16.72
CA LYS A 41 8.50 -4.31 -17.95
C LYS A 41 9.97 -4.36 -18.33
N GLY A 42 10.26 -4.47 -19.63
CA GLY A 42 11.64 -4.49 -20.15
C GLY A 42 12.45 -5.68 -19.66
N ASP A 43 13.78 -5.51 -19.67
CA ASP A 43 14.71 -6.58 -19.27
C ASP A 43 14.78 -6.72 -17.74
N VAL A 44 14.33 -7.88 -17.23
CA VAL A 44 14.40 -8.21 -15.80
C VAL A 44 14.94 -9.63 -15.63
N ALA A 45 15.98 -9.76 -14.82
CA ALA A 45 16.61 -11.03 -14.50
C ALA A 45 16.65 -11.26 -12.99
N ILE A 46 16.67 -12.53 -12.60
CA ILE A 46 16.82 -13.01 -11.24
C ILE A 46 17.98 -14.00 -11.16
N ARG A 47 18.75 -13.93 -10.08
CA ARG A 47 19.71 -14.94 -9.66
C ARG A 47 19.20 -15.54 -8.35
N LYS A 48 18.84 -16.82 -8.38
CA LYS A 48 18.33 -17.50 -7.18
C LYS A 48 19.43 -17.66 -6.12
N ASN A 49 19.03 -17.75 -4.86
CA ASN A 49 19.94 -18.02 -3.76
C ASN A 49 20.81 -19.26 -4.05
N ASN A 50 22.13 -19.14 -3.86
CA ASN A 50 23.15 -20.15 -4.20
C ASN A 50 23.30 -20.50 -5.70
N SER A 51 22.73 -19.71 -6.61
CA SER A 51 23.01 -19.77 -8.04
C SER A 51 24.02 -18.69 -8.43
N GLU A 52 24.87 -19.00 -9.42
CA GLU A 52 25.70 -17.99 -10.09
C GLU A 52 25.05 -17.46 -11.38
N GLU A 53 23.99 -18.13 -11.86
CA GLU A 53 23.35 -17.83 -13.14
C GLU A 53 22.19 -16.84 -13.00
N TRP A 54 22.20 -15.83 -13.87
CA TRP A 54 21.09 -14.92 -14.08
C TRP A 54 20.12 -15.51 -15.10
N VAL A 55 18.86 -15.66 -14.72
CA VAL A 55 17.76 -16.11 -15.58
C VAL A 55 16.71 -15.03 -15.69
N VAL A 56 15.86 -15.08 -16.72
CA VAL A 56 14.72 -14.15 -16.85
C VAL A 56 13.78 -14.33 -15.66
N LEU A 57 13.34 -13.23 -15.05
CA LEU A 57 12.30 -13.26 -14.02
C LEU A 57 10.93 -13.31 -14.69
N GLU A 58 10.07 -14.23 -14.26
CA GLU A 58 8.71 -14.37 -14.80
C GLU A 58 7.65 -13.77 -13.85
N LYS A 59 6.52 -13.34 -14.42
CA LYS A 59 5.39 -12.86 -13.63
C LYS A 59 4.81 -14.01 -12.79
N GLY A 60 4.55 -13.74 -11.52
CA GLY A 60 4.06 -14.71 -10.54
C GLY A 60 5.15 -15.60 -9.94
N GLN A 61 6.42 -15.42 -10.35
CA GLN A 61 7.53 -16.18 -9.79
C GLN A 61 7.75 -15.81 -8.32
N GLU A 62 7.92 -16.82 -7.46
CA GLU A 62 8.19 -16.68 -6.03
C GLU A 62 9.64 -16.23 -5.79
N LEU A 63 9.79 -15.28 -4.85
CA LEU A 63 11.05 -14.78 -4.34
C LEU A 63 11.28 -15.31 -2.93
N ILE A 64 12.52 -15.68 -2.64
CA ILE A 64 12.96 -16.16 -1.33
C ILE A 64 14.21 -15.41 -0.87
N SER A 65 14.53 -15.51 0.42
CA SER A 65 15.77 -14.95 0.99
C SER A 65 17.01 -15.40 0.21
N GLY A 66 17.87 -14.44 -0.09
CA GLY A 66 19.10 -14.59 -0.87
C GLY A 66 18.94 -14.45 -2.38
N ASP A 67 17.71 -14.35 -2.91
CA ASP A 67 17.51 -14.05 -4.33
C ASP A 67 17.98 -12.62 -4.67
N GLU A 68 18.48 -12.44 -5.88
CA GLU A 68 18.92 -11.13 -6.38
C GLU A 68 18.26 -10.82 -7.72
N ILE A 69 17.80 -9.58 -7.88
CA ILE A 69 17.07 -9.09 -9.03
C ILE A 69 17.89 -8.02 -9.71
N LYS A 70 17.89 -8.04 -11.04
CA LYS A 70 18.57 -7.06 -11.87
C LYS A 70 17.64 -6.56 -12.97
N THR A 71 17.59 -5.25 -13.14
CA THR A 71 16.80 -4.60 -14.21
C THR A 71 17.72 -3.90 -15.21
N GLY A 72 17.33 -3.95 -16.49
CA GLY A 72 17.96 -3.19 -17.57
C GLY A 72 17.54 -1.72 -17.58
N GLN A 73 17.89 -1.00 -18.66
CA GLN A 73 17.58 0.42 -18.82
C GLN A 73 16.07 0.70 -19.01
N ASP A 74 15.33 -0.25 -19.56
CA ASP A 74 13.88 -0.24 -19.68
C ASP A 74 13.20 -1.17 -18.65
N GLY A 75 14.02 -1.83 -17.82
CA GLY A 75 13.64 -2.86 -16.88
C GLY A 75 12.96 -2.30 -15.63
N GLN A 76 11.81 -2.86 -15.26
CA GLN A 76 11.10 -2.55 -14.02
C GLN A 76 10.39 -3.80 -13.52
N VAL A 77 10.30 -3.97 -12.20
CA VAL A 77 9.52 -5.05 -11.59
C VAL A 77 8.84 -4.59 -10.30
N SER A 78 7.60 -4.99 -10.12
CA SER A 78 6.83 -4.80 -8.89
C SER A 78 6.78 -6.12 -8.12
N ILE A 79 7.09 -6.08 -6.84
CA ILE A 79 7.12 -7.24 -5.95
C ILE A 79 6.06 -7.04 -4.88
N ASN A 80 5.20 -8.03 -4.67
CA ASN A 80 4.30 -8.11 -3.52
C ASN A 80 4.98 -8.92 -2.42
N PHE A 81 4.96 -8.45 -1.19
CA PHE A 81 5.42 -9.19 -0.01
C PHE A 81 4.23 -9.75 0.80
N TYR A 82 4.53 -10.62 1.76
CA TYR A 82 3.52 -11.32 2.59
C TYR A 82 2.69 -10.37 3.46
N ASP A 83 3.22 -9.22 3.81
CA ASP A 83 2.57 -8.15 4.59
C ASP A 83 1.75 -7.20 3.70
N THR A 84 1.52 -7.55 2.44
CA THR A 84 0.87 -6.72 1.40
C THR A 84 1.65 -5.48 0.98
N SER A 85 2.85 -5.27 1.53
CA SER A 85 3.77 -4.24 1.06
C SER A 85 4.19 -4.50 -0.38
N ILE A 86 4.44 -3.43 -1.13
CA ILE A 86 4.89 -3.49 -2.52
C ILE A 86 6.20 -2.72 -2.67
N SER A 87 7.15 -3.32 -3.39
CA SER A 87 8.32 -2.60 -3.90
C SER A 87 8.35 -2.60 -5.41
N GLN A 88 8.46 -1.41 -5.98
CA GLN A 88 8.73 -1.16 -7.39
C GLN A 88 10.25 -0.94 -7.57
N ILE A 89 10.91 -1.88 -8.22
CA ILE A 89 12.32 -1.76 -8.62
C ILE A 89 12.39 -1.06 -9.97
N GLY A 90 13.18 0.02 -10.02
CA GLY A 90 13.32 0.87 -11.19
C GLY A 90 14.40 0.41 -12.16
N PRO A 91 14.63 1.18 -13.25
CA PRO A 91 15.67 0.89 -14.22
C PRO A 91 17.08 0.84 -13.65
N ASN A 92 17.96 0.08 -14.30
CA ASN A 92 19.38 -0.05 -13.96
C ASN A 92 19.62 -0.40 -12.49
N SER A 93 18.79 -1.27 -11.92
CA SER A 93 18.83 -1.62 -10.51
C SER A 93 19.40 -3.01 -10.28
N GLN A 94 20.05 -3.18 -9.14
CA GLN A 94 20.44 -4.48 -8.61
C GLN A 94 20.07 -4.54 -7.14
N VAL A 95 19.11 -5.41 -6.81
CA VAL A 95 18.48 -5.50 -5.50
C VAL A 95 18.50 -6.94 -5.03
N ARG A 96 19.02 -7.18 -3.84
CA ARG A 96 18.99 -8.48 -3.18
C ARG A 96 17.89 -8.52 -2.13
N CYS A 97 17.10 -9.57 -2.14
CA CYS A 97 16.19 -9.91 -1.05
C CYS A 97 17.02 -10.56 0.07
N ASP A 98 17.51 -9.78 1.03
CA ASP A 98 18.45 -10.27 2.05
C ASP A 98 17.75 -11.21 3.04
N GLU A 99 16.60 -10.75 3.55
CA GLU A 99 15.73 -11.50 4.43
C GLU A 99 14.29 -11.32 3.96
N LEU A 100 13.64 -12.44 3.66
CA LEU A 100 12.20 -12.55 3.45
C LEU A 100 11.67 -13.60 4.41
N PHE A 101 11.06 -13.15 5.50
CA PHE A 101 10.57 -14.00 6.56
C PHE A 101 9.17 -13.60 7.02
N ILE A 102 8.38 -14.61 7.31
CA ILE A 102 7.11 -14.53 8.01
C ILE A 102 7.08 -15.65 9.05
N ASP A 103 6.62 -15.35 10.25
CA ASP A 103 6.50 -16.37 11.30
C ASP A 103 5.35 -17.34 11.01
N ASP A 104 5.57 -18.64 11.25
CA ASP A 104 4.58 -19.69 10.95
C ASP A 104 3.33 -19.60 11.85
N TYR A 105 3.45 -18.97 13.02
CA TYR A 105 2.39 -18.82 14.00
C TYR A 105 1.85 -17.40 14.07
N ASN A 106 2.69 -16.37 13.89
CA ASN A 106 2.29 -14.96 13.91
C ASN A 106 2.54 -14.29 12.55
N TYR A 107 1.52 -14.26 11.69
CA TYR A 107 1.63 -13.70 10.33
C TYR A 107 1.84 -12.19 10.28
N ALA A 108 1.66 -11.47 11.39
CA ALA A 108 2.04 -10.07 11.48
C ALA A 108 3.54 -9.88 11.70
N LYS A 109 4.22 -10.87 12.30
CA LYS A 109 5.66 -10.88 12.53
C LYS A 109 6.40 -11.21 11.24
N THR A 110 6.72 -10.16 10.51
CA THR A 110 7.29 -10.21 9.16
C THR A 110 8.62 -9.47 9.10
N LYS A 111 9.58 -9.96 8.32
CA LYS A 111 10.86 -9.26 8.10
C LYS A 111 11.17 -9.19 6.63
N VAL A 112 11.06 -8.00 6.05
CA VAL A 112 11.47 -7.71 4.67
C VAL A 112 12.74 -6.87 4.74
N SER A 113 13.85 -7.41 4.24
CA SER A 113 15.11 -6.67 4.09
C SER A 113 15.59 -6.72 2.65
N LEU A 114 15.70 -5.54 2.02
CA LEU A 114 16.18 -5.38 0.66
C LEU A 114 17.53 -4.65 0.66
N ILE A 115 18.52 -5.18 -0.02
CA ILE A 115 19.82 -4.52 -0.23
C ILE A 115 19.89 -4.00 -1.66
N VAL A 116 19.96 -2.67 -1.82
CA VAL A 116 20.13 -1.98 -3.10
C VAL A 116 21.62 -1.70 -3.31
N THR A 117 22.19 -2.34 -4.33
CA THR A 117 23.60 -2.10 -4.71
C THR A 117 23.72 -0.90 -5.66
N THR A 118 22.78 -0.78 -6.57
CA THR A 118 22.67 0.34 -7.52
C THR A 118 21.23 0.44 -8.03
N GLY A 119 20.86 1.60 -8.54
CA GLY A 119 19.52 1.90 -9.05
C GLY A 119 18.59 2.32 -7.92
N ARG A 120 17.30 2.00 -8.02
CA ARG A 120 16.30 2.54 -7.10
C ARG A 120 15.14 1.60 -6.82
N VAL A 121 14.57 1.78 -5.63
CA VAL A 121 13.38 1.06 -5.15
C VAL A 121 12.41 2.07 -4.57
N TRP A 122 11.18 2.04 -5.06
CA TRP A 122 10.04 2.71 -4.43
C TRP A 122 9.28 1.66 -3.64
N SER A 123 8.99 1.92 -2.37
CA SER A 123 8.28 0.96 -1.52
C SER A 123 7.07 1.61 -0.87
N ARG A 124 5.94 0.91 -0.91
CA ARG A 124 4.77 1.16 -0.09
C ARG A 124 4.62 0.07 0.93
N ILE A 125 4.59 0.45 2.20
CA ILE A 125 4.48 -0.46 3.33
C ILE A 125 3.10 -0.30 3.93
N ILE A 126 2.31 -1.37 3.88
CA ILE A 126 1.04 -1.43 4.60
C ILE A 126 1.37 -1.68 6.06
N LYS A 127 0.80 -0.83 6.95
CA LYS A 127 1.14 -0.71 8.38
C LYS A 127 1.48 -2.05 9.02
N LEU A 128 2.70 -2.17 9.54
CA LEU A 128 3.17 -3.41 10.16
C LEU A 128 2.52 -3.56 11.53
N SER A 129 1.72 -4.61 11.77
CA SER A 129 0.89 -4.75 12.98
C SER A 129 1.59 -5.38 14.20
N ASP A 130 2.79 -5.95 14.06
CA ASP A 130 3.59 -6.56 15.14
C ASP A 130 4.84 -5.73 15.50
N GLN A 131 5.33 -5.78 16.75
CA GLN A 131 6.47 -4.96 17.21
C GLN A 131 7.80 -5.40 16.60
N GLU A 132 7.93 -6.71 16.37
CA GLU A 132 9.10 -7.34 15.74
C GLU A 132 9.02 -7.35 14.22
N ALA A 133 7.93 -6.81 13.63
CA ALA A 133 7.83 -6.65 12.20
C ALA A 133 8.77 -5.55 11.71
N VAL A 134 9.51 -5.85 10.64
CA VAL A 134 10.54 -4.96 10.08
C VAL A 134 10.40 -4.90 8.56
N PHE A 135 10.38 -3.68 8.03
CA PHE A 135 10.63 -3.42 6.62
C PHE A 135 11.85 -2.51 6.50
N GLU A 136 12.91 -3.01 5.87
CA GLU A 136 14.19 -2.33 5.71
C GLU A 136 14.63 -2.30 4.24
N VAL A 137 15.08 -1.15 3.77
CA VAL A 137 15.87 -1.03 2.54
C VAL A 137 17.23 -0.46 2.89
N SER A 138 18.29 -1.14 2.48
CA SER A 138 19.66 -0.74 2.82
C SER A 138 20.62 -0.78 1.64
N SER A 139 21.80 -0.20 1.86
CA SER A 139 22.96 -0.18 0.98
C SER A 139 24.20 -0.53 1.80
N ASP A 140 25.41 -0.19 1.36
CA ASP A 140 26.65 -0.54 2.07
C ASP A 140 26.70 0.06 3.49
N LYS A 141 26.33 1.35 3.63
CA LYS A 141 26.42 2.06 4.91
C LYS A 141 25.17 2.83 5.31
N THR A 142 24.08 2.70 4.56
CA THR A 142 22.83 3.41 4.84
C THR A 142 21.67 2.44 4.91
N VAL A 143 20.82 2.62 5.91
CA VAL A 143 19.66 1.80 6.21
C VAL A 143 18.45 2.72 6.33
N ALA A 144 17.37 2.41 5.63
CA ALA A 144 16.06 3.01 5.79
C ALA A 144 15.11 1.98 6.41
N THR A 145 14.62 2.25 7.61
CA THR A 145 13.68 1.40 8.34
C THR A 145 12.30 2.06 8.34
N VAL A 146 11.27 1.29 8.00
CA VAL A 146 9.91 1.79 7.84
C VAL A 146 8.92 0.89 8.57
N ARG A 147 7.98 1.49 9.30
CA ARG A 147 6.87 0.80 9.98
C ARG A 147 5.51 0.96 9.30
N GLY A 148 5.46 1.84 8.31
CA GLY A 148 4.31 2.13 7.47
C GLY A 148 4.56 3.47 6.82
N THR A 149 4.82 3.47 5.50
CA THR A 149 4.73 4.64 4.61
C THR A 149 5.12 4.30 3.16
N ILE A 150 5.04 5.30 2.27
CA ILE A 150 5.68 5.35 0.96
C ILE A 150 7.05 6.04 1.07
N PHE A 151 8.08 5.42 0.48
CA PHE A 151 9.37 6.06 0.30
C PHE A 151 10.10 5.62 -0.97
N ASP A 152 11.07 6.45 -1.39
CA ASP A 152 11.97 6.17 -2.51
C ASP A 152 13.40 6.08 -2.00
N PHE A 153 14.10 5.00 -2.36
CA PHE A 153 15.49 4.74 -2.01
C PHE A 153 16.31 4.51 -3.27
N GLU A 154 17.29 5.37 -3.53
CA GLU A 154 18.13 5.32 -4.73
C GLU A 154 19.61 5.27 -4.34
N VAL A 155 20.35 4.34 -4.96
CA VAL A 155 21.80 4.26 -4.93
C VAL A 155 22.35 4.56 -6.32
N THR A 156 22.89 5.75 -6.47
CA THR A 156 23.54 6.21 -7.70
C THR A 156 24.86 5.50 -7.96
N ALA A 157 25.31 5.51 -9.22
CA ALA A 157 26.56 4.85 -9.62
C ALA A 157 27.81 5.47 -8.95
N ASP A 158 27.74 6.73 -8.54
CA ASP A 158 28.78 7.38 -7.76
C ASP A 158 28.63 7.13 -6.26
N GLY A 159 27.71 6.30 -5.78
CA GLY A 159 27.60 5.92 -4.37
C GLY A 159 26.92 6.98 -3.50
N MET A 160 26.21 7.94 -4.10
CA MET A 160 25.24 8.75 -3.37
C MET A 160 23.98 7.91 -3.14
N VAL A 161 23.51 7.89 -1.89
CA VAL A 161 22.25 7.31 -1.46
C VAL A 161 21.26 8.45 -1.26
N ASN A 162 20.19 8.46 -2.06
CA ASN A 162 19.10 9.42 -1.94
C ASN A 162 17.89 8.72 -1.35
N ILE A 163 17.32 9.27 -0.29
CA ILE A 163 16.12 8.75 0.37
C ILE A 163 15.09 9.86 0.42
N ASN A 164 13.88 9.60 -0.05
CA ASN A 164 12.77 10.55 0.00
C ASN A 164 11.62 9.94 0.80
N ALA A 165 11.22 10.59 1.90
CA ALA A 165 10.02 10.23 2.66
C ALA A 165 8.82 10.88 1.99
N VAL A 166 8.01 10.07 1.30
CA VAL A 166 6.91 10.58 0.45
C VAL A 166 5.66 10.78 1.28
N GLU A 167 5.32 9.79 2.09
CA GLU A 167 4.29 9.87 3.12
C GLU A 167 4.98 9.70 4.50
N ASP A 168 4.37 10.17 5.59
CA ASP A 168 4.74 9.82 6.98
C ASP A 168 6.27 9.85 7.28
N ILE A 169 6.78 9.03 8.20
CA ILE A 169 8.18 9.05 8.66
C ILE A 169 8.96 7.82 8.18
N VAL A 170 10.15 8.07 7.64
CA VAL A 170 11.18 7.07 7.34
C VAL A 170 12.35 7.24 8.32
N GLU A 171 12.70 6.18 9.05
CA GLU A 171 13.89 6.21 9.89
C GLU A 171 15.13 5.94 9.02
N VAL A 172 16.06 6.89 8.98
CA VAL A 172 17.30 6.75 8.22
C VAL A 172 18.48 6.64 9.17
N SER A 173 19.25 5.57 9.03
CA SER A 173 20.46 5.32 9.80
C SER A 173 21.68 5.15 8.91
N THR A 174 22.83 5.63 9.36
CA THR A 174 24.13 5.23 8.82
C THR A 174 24.75 4.16 9.72
N ILE A 175 25.42 3.19 9.12
CA ILE A 175 25.99 2.05 9.84
C ILE A 175 27.48 1.87 9.53
N LYS A 176 28.19 1.26 10.47
CA LYS A 176 29.48 0.60 10.20
C LYS A 176 29.39 -0.86 10.60
N ILE A 177 30.13 -1.69 9.88
CA ILE A 177 30.28 -3.10 10.23
C ILE A 177 31.39 -3.24 11.26
N LYS A 178 31.04 -3.73 12.45
CA LYS A 178 32.00 -4.23 13.43
C LYS A 178 32.24 -5.72 13.19
N GLU A 179 33.51 -6.11 13.14
CA GLU A 179 33.89 -7.53 13.24
C GLU A 179 34.13 -7.86 14.71
N GLU A 180 33.28 -8.71 15.27
CA GLU A 180 33.43 -9.23 16.63
C GLU A 180 33.70 -10.74 16.57
N ILE A 181 34.45 -11.26 17.53
CA ILE A 181 34.68 -12.70 17.64
C ILE A 181 33.67 -13.22 18.65
N ASP A 182 32.77 -14.08 18.21
CA ASP A 182 31.87 -14.80 19.11
C ASP A 182 32.72 -15.63 20.08
N GLU A 183 32.63 -15.33 21.38
CA GLU A 183 33.48 -15.97 22.39
C GLU A 183 33.20 -17.47 22.55
N VAL A 184 32.01 -17.94 22.17
CA VAL A 184 31.55 -19.33 22.29
C VAL A 184 31.91 -20.12 21.05
N THR A 185 31.54 -19.62 19.86
CA THR A 185 31.77 -20.33 18.59
C THR A 185 33.16 -20.06 18.01
N LYS A 186 33.84 -19.00 18.47
CA LYS A 186 35.09 -18.44 17.91
C LYS A 186 34.96 -17.99 16.45
N GLU A 187 33.75 -17.82 15.95
CA GLU A 187 33.49 -17.33 14.61
C GLU A 187 33.50 -15.80 14.58
N LYS A 188 33.91 -15.23 13.44
CA LYS A 188 33.80 -13.79 13.21
C LYS A 188 32.33 -13.45 12.94
N LYS A 189 31.68 -12.81 13.89
CA LYS A 189 30.36 -12.22 13.72
C LYS A 189 30.52 -10.80 13.16
N LYS A 190 29.82 -10.51 12.07
CA LYS A 190 29.70 -9.13 11.56
C LYS A 190 28.44 -8.54 12.17
N GLU A 191 28.58 -7.45 12.91
CA GLU A 191 27.47 -6.76 13.54
C GLU A 191 27.35 -5.34 12.98
N ARG A 192 26.12 -4.91 12.70
CA ARG A 192 25.82 -3.55 12.27
C ARG A 192 25.79 -2.66 13.51
N GLU A 193 26.60 -1.62 13.52
CA GLU A 193 26.53 -0.57 14.53
C GLU A 193 26.01 0.70 13.89
N ILE A 194 24.91 1.23 14.43
CA ILE A 194 24.34 2.53 14.04
C ILE A 194 25.32 3.64 14.47
N ILE A 195 25.72 4.47 13.50
CA ILE A 195 26.62 5.61 13.68
C ILE A 195 25.82 6.89 13.86
N ALA A 196 24.79 7.08 13.02
CA ALA A 196 23.85 8.19 13.08
C ALA A 196 22.47 7.70 12.70
N LYS A 197 21.45 8.43 13.18
CA LYS A 197 20.04 8.11 13.00
C LYS A 197 19.26 9.42 12.92
N VAL A 198 18.31 9.51 11.98
CA VAL A 198 17.40 10.64 11.82
C VAL A 198 16.02 10.13 11.39
N ASP A 199 14.98 10.76 11.92
CA ASP A 199 13.60 10.54 11.48
C ASP A 199 13.35 11.50 10.31
N LEU A 200 13.24 10.95 9.10
CA LEU A 200 12.97 11.71 7.89
C LEU A 200 11.46 11.90 7.76
N LEU A 201 11.01 13.11 8.05
CA LEU A 201 9.60 13.50 8.01
C LEU A 201 9.06 13.57 6.57
N GLU A 202 7.74 13.51 6.45
CA GLU A 202 7.03 13.61 5.18
C GLU A 202 7.49 14.83 4.36
N GLY A 203 7.78 14.62 3.07
CA GLY A 203 8.21 15.67 2.17
C GLY A 203 9.70 16.02 2.29
N LEU A 204 10.44 15.38 3.19
CA LEU A 204 11.89 15.53 3.33
C LEU A 204 12.67 14.44 2.61
N ALA A 205 13.90 14.80 2.26
CA ALA A 205 14.91 13.94 1.67
C ALA A 205 16.18 13.93 2.51
N ALA A 206 16.91 12.81 2.46
CA ALA A 206 18.26 12.68 2.96
C ALA A 206 19.18 12.22 1.84
N THR A 207 20.37 12.82 1.77
CA THR A 207 21.39 12.49 0.77
C THR A 207 22.68 12.10 1.49
N ILE A 208 23.14 10.86 1.31
CA ILE A 208 24.31 10.30 1.99
C ILE A 208 25.35 9.85 0.97
N ASP A 209 26.59 10.33 1.07
CA ASP A 209 27.71 9.77 0.31
C ASP A 209 28.33 8.61 1.10
N GLN A 210 27.91 7.38 0.79
CA GLN A 210 28.34 6.19 1.55
C GLN A 210 29.83 5.86 1.36
N ARG A 211 30.53 6.52 0.42
CA ARG A 211 31.98 6.34 0.23
C ARG A 211 32.80 7.09 1.29
N LYS A 212 32.19 8.05 1.98
CA LYS A 212 32.86 8.84 3.03
C LYS A 212 33.28 7.98 4.22
N GLU A 213 34.23 8.53 4.97
CA GLU A 213 34.69 7.92 6.22
C GLU A 213 33.62 8.02 7.31
N THR A 214 33.69 7.10 8.28
CA THR A 214 32.73 6.95 9.38
C THR A 214 32.44 8.26 10.13
N GLU A 215 33.44 9.14 10.32
CA GLU A 215 33.25 10.40 11.05
C GLU A 215 32.32 11.37 10.31
N GLU A 216 32.35 11.40 8.98
CA GLU A 216 31.43 12.25 8.21
C GLU A 216 30.01 11.67 8.17
N LEU A 217 29.87 10.35 8.29
CA LEU A 217 28.58 9.66 8.33
C LEU A 217 27.85 9.81 9.67
N LYS A 218 28.47 10.46 10.67
CA LYS A 218 27.84 10.79 11.97
C LYS A 218 26.76 11.87 11.87
N ARG A 219 26.64 12.55 10.74
CA ARG A 219 25.66 13.61 10.52
C ARG A 219 24.90 13.34 9.24
N ILE A 220 23.59 13.15 9.37
CA ILE A 220 22.66 13.04 8.25
C ILE A 220 21.99 14.40 8.11
N GLU A 221 22.19 15.05 6.95
CA GLU A 221 21.51 16.30 6.63
C GLU A 221 20.20 15.98 5.91
N THR A 222 19.15 16.71 6.28
CA THR A 222 17.82 16.60 5.67
C THR A 222 17.48 17.89 4.93
N GLU A 223 16.77 17.75 3.82
CA GLU A 223 16.29 18.85 2.99
C GLU A 223 14.85 18.57 2.54
N ILE A 224 14.15 19.58 2.02
CA ILE A 224 12.86 19.34 1.36
C ILE A 224 13.13 18.58 0.06
N ILE A 225 12.29 17.58 -0.27
CA ILE A 225 12.39 16.87 -1.55
C ILE A 225 12.43 17.91 -2.68
N PRO A 226 13.47 17.92 -3.54
CA PRO A 226 13.57 18.88 -4.62
C PRO A 226 12.38 18.79 -5.58
N GLU A 227 11.87 19.94 -6.04
CA GLU A 227 10.74 19.98 -6.98
C GLU A 227 11.00 19.17 -8.26
N ALA A 228 12.23 19.20 -8.76
CA ALA A 228 12.63 18.42 -9.93
C ALA A 228 12.54 16.90 -9.70
N LYS A 229 12.68 16.42 -8.47
CA LYS A 229 12.45 15.00 -8.13
C LYS A 229 10.95 14.69 -8.09
N ARG A 230 10.14 15.57 -7.49
CA ARG A 230 8.67 15.42 -7.45
C ARG A 230 8.04 15.37 -8.84
N GLN A 231 8.55 16.18 -9.78
CA GLN A 231 8.09 16.23 -11.18
C GLN A 231 8.78 15.21 -12.10
N SER A 232 9.55 14.26 -11.54
CA SER A 232 10.19 13.24 -12.35
C SER A 232 9.17 12.18 -12.78
N GLU A 233 9.31 11.66 -14.00
CA GLU A 233 8.44 10.59 -14.53
C GLU A 233 8.39 9.38 -13.57
N TRP A 234 9.49 9.06 -12.89
CA TRP A 234 9.49 8.01 -11.88
C TRP A 234 8.57 8.31 -10.69
N PHE A 235 8.66 9.53 -10.15
CA PHE A 235 7.88 9.92 -8.97
C PHE A 235 6.39 9.98 -9.31
N GLU A 236 6.03 10.68 -10.40
CA GLU A 236 4.64 10.80 -10.84
C GLU A 236 4.01 9.44 -11.17
N ASN A 237 4.71 8.57 -11.90
CA ASN A 237 4.19 7.25 -12.23
C ASN A 237 3.98 6.37 -11.00
N ASN A 238 4.86 6.44 -9.99
CA ASN A 238 4.68 5.65 -8.77
C ASN A 238 3.52 6.18 -7.92
N ILE A 239 3.32 7.50 -7.86
CA ILE A 239 2.14 8.10 -7.22
C ILE A 239 0.85 7.73 -7.97
N GLU A 240 0.83 7.75 -9.30
CA GLU A 240 -0.36 7.35 -10.06
C GLU A 240 -0.64 5.84 -9.95
N ASN A 241 0.42 5.02 -9.91
CA ASN A 241 0.29 3.59 -9.63
C ASN A 241 -0.25 3.34 -8.22
N GLU A 242 0.03 4.24 -7.29
CA GLU A 242 -0.44 4.16 -5.92
C GLU A 242 -1.96 4.32 -5.84
N GLU A 243 -2.52 5.35 -6.46
CA GLU A 243 -3.98 5.55 -6.49
C GLU A 243 -4.70 4.32 -7.06
N ARG A 244 -4.17 3.77 -8.16
CA ARG A 244 -4.69 2.53 -8.76
C ARG A 244 -4.52 1.31 -7.86
N PHE A 245 -3.43 1.24 -7.11
CA PHE A 245 -3.18 0.15 -6.16
C PHE A 245 -4.19 0.19 -5.00
N ILE A 246 -4.47 1.37 -4.45
CA ILE A 246 -5.50 1.57 -3.42
C ILE A 246 -6.86 1.15 -3.96
N GLU A 247 -7.26 1.61 -5.15
CA GLU A 247 -8.52 1.22 -5.79
C GLU A 247 -8.63 -0.30 -6.00
N GLU A 248 -7.53 -0.95 -6.42
CA GLU A 248 -7.49 -2.40 -6.57
C GLU A 248 -7.61 -3.15 -5.24
N ILE A 249 -6.96 -2.65 -4.18
CA ILE A 249 -7.10 -3.21 -2.83
C ILE A 249 -8.54 -3.07 -2.38
N GLU A 250 -9.12 -1.87 -2.43
CA GLU A 250 -10.48 -1.61 -1.99
C GLU A 250 -11.49 -2.49 -2.73
N LYS A 251 -11.31 -2.66 -4.05
CA LYS A 251 -12.15 -3.55 -4.85
C LYS A 251 -12.01 -5.02 -4.44
N LYS A 252 -10.77 -5.52 -4.29
CA LYS A 252 -10.52 -6.91 -3.86
C LYS A 252 -11.07 -7.13 -2.45
N GLN A 253 -10.93 -6.16 -1.56
CA GLN A 253 -11.49 -6.19 -0.22
C GLN A 253 -13.02 -6.23 -0.27
N ALA A 254 -13.68 -5.38 -1.06
CA ALA A 254 -15.13 -5.40 -1.23
C ALA A 254 -15.65 -6.76 -1.75
N GLU A 255 -14.98 -7.36 -2.74
CA GLU A 255 -15.32 -8.71 -3.23
C GLU A 255 -15.16 -9.79 -2.14
N VAL A 256 -14.12 -9.69 -1.31
CA VAL A 256 -13.88 -10.57 -0.17
C VAL A 256 -14.95 -10.37 0.91
N ILE A 257 -15.27 -9.12 1.26
CA ILE A 257 -16.30 -8.74 2.23
C ILE A 257 -17.66 -9.26 1.77
N GLU A 258 -18.06 -9.05 0.52
CA GLU A 258 -19.32 -9.56 -0.05
C GLU A 258 -19.38 -11.09 0.07
N LYS A 259 -18.27 -11.78 -0.27
CA LYS A 259 -18.19 -13.25 -0.20
C LYS A 259 -18.27 -13.78 1.24
N ILE A 260 -17.65 -13.10 2.20
CA ILE A 260 -17.66 -13.46 3.63
C ILE A 260 -19.03 -13.17 4.25
N ALA A 261 -19.56 -11.96 4.01
CA ALA A 261 -20.84 -11.49 4.48
C ALA A 261 -21.97 -12.39 3.95
N GLY A 262 -21.97 -12.68 2.65
CA GLY A 262 -22.99 -13.53 2.02
C GLY A 262 -24.41 -13.00 2.26
N ARG A 263 -25.27 -13.80 2.93
CA ARG A 263 -26.65 -13.35 3.25
C ARG A 263 -26.64 -12.44 4.48
N LEU A 264 -27.19 -11.23 4.31
CA LEU A 264 -27.32 -10.20 5.34
C LEU A 264 -28.53 -10.40 6.28
N PRO A 265 -28.55 -9.75 7.47
CA PRO A 265 -29.59 -9.91 8.50
C PRO A 265 -31.01 -9.49 8.07
N ASP A 266 -31.13 -8.57 7.13
CA ASP A 266 -32.41 -8.12 6.58
C ASP A 266 -33.06 -9.13 5.61
N SER A 267 -32.34 -10.20 5.26
CA SER A 267 -32.83 -11.28 4.41
C SER A 267 -33.75 -12.23 5.18
N LYS A 268 -34.89 -12.58 4.59
CA LYS A 268 -35.83 -13.59 5.15
C LYS A 268 -35.21 -14.98 5.37
N LEU A 269 -34.10 -15.28 4.69
CA LEU A 269 -33.38 -16.55 4.81
C LEU A 269 -32.21 -16.48 5.81
N TYR A 270 -31.95 -15.33 6.42
CA TYR A 270 -30.85 -15.14 7.37
C TYR A 270 -30.95 -16.07 8.59
N GLY A 271 -32.15 -16.29 9.11
CA GLY A 271 -32.35 -17.23 10.24
C GLY A 271 -31.86 -18.66 9.93
N PHE A 272 -31.87 -19.08 8.66
CA PHE A 272 -31.32 -20.38 8.27
C PHE A 272 -29.78 -20.41 8.40
N LYS A 273 -29.11 -19.28 8.13
CA LYS A 273 -27.66 -19.12 8.32
C LYS A 273 -27.28 -19.36 9.78
N LYS A 274 -27.94 -18.66 10.71
CA LYS A 274 -27.71 -18.78 12.15
C LYS A 274 -27.96 -20.20 12.66
N VAL A 275 -29.00 -20.88 12.17
CA VAL A 275 -29.26 -22.29 12.50
C VAL A 275 -28.13 -23.19 12.01
N THR A 276 -27.64 -23.00 10.78
CA THR A 276 -26.53 -23.81 10.25
C THR A 276 -25.22 -23.57 11.00
N GLU A 277 -24.97 -22.34 11.43
CA GLU A 277 -23.80 -21.97 12.24
C GLU A 277 -23.81 -22.70 13.59
N ASN A 278 -24.94 -22.62 14.31
CA ASN A 278 -25.09 -23.29 15.62
C ASN A 278 -24.99 -24.82 15.51
N ILE A 279 -25.55 -25.42 14.45
CA ILE A 279 -25.43 -26.86 14.21
C ILE A 279 -23.96 -27.24 13.99
N ARG A 280 -23.22 -26.45 13.20
CA ARG A 280 -21.79 -26.72 12.95
C ARG A 280 -20.97 -26.66 14.23
N LEU A 281 -21.14 -25.61 15.04
CA LEU A 281 -20.46 -25.52 16.34
C LEU A 281 -20.77 -26.71 17.25
N ALA A 282 -22.02 -27.16 17.27
CA ALA A 282 -22.42 -28.29 18.10
C ALA A 282 -21.85 -29.65 17.64
N VAL A 283 -21.54 -29.81 16.36
CA VAL A 283 -20.95 -31.06 15.82
C VAL A 283 -19.42 -31.00 15.71
N THR A 284 -18.81 -29.82 15.82
CA THR A 284 -17.36 -29.67 15.86
C THR A 284 -16.83 -30.07 17.24
N VAL A 285 -16.18 -31.22 17.29
CA VAL A 285 -15.68 -31.83 18.55
C VAL A 285 -14.26 -31.38 18.88
N ASN A 286 -13.43 -31.11 17.87
CA ASN A 286 -12.07 -30.60 18.09
C ASN A 286 -12.16 -29.14 18.54
N GLN A 287 -11.57 -28.84 19.69
CA GLN A 287 -11.52 -27.51 20.29
C GLN A 287 -10.90 -26.47 19.34
N GLU A 288 -9.77 -26.79 18.71
CA GLU A 288 -9.09 -25.92 17.75
C GLU A 288 -9.97 -25.62 16.52
N ALA A 289 -10.63 -26.65 15.97
CA ALA A 289 -11.54 -26.48 14.85
C ALA A 289 -12.81 -25.72 15.25
N LYS A 290 -13.18 -25.74 16.54
CA LYS A 290 -14.32 -25.01 17.08
C LYS A 290 -13.99 -23.53 17.23
N GLU A 291 -12.84 -23.20 17.78
CA GLU A 291 -12.30 -21.83 17.87
C GLU A 291 -12.17 -21.21 16.47
N GLU A 292 -11.60 -21.93 15.50
CA GLU A 292 -11.50 -21.45 14.11
C GLU A 292 -12.88 -21.16 13.50
N LEU A 293 -13.87 -22.00 13.81
CA LEU A 293 -15.24 -21.83 13.33
C LEU A 293 -15.95 -20.65 14.00
N GLU A 294 -15.71 -20.43 15.30
CA GLU A 294 -16.23 -19.28 16.05
C GLU A 294 -15.63 -17.97 15.51
N MET A 295 -14.31 -17.92 15.29
CA MET A 295 -13.65 -16.77 14.63
C MET A 295 -14.21 -16.52 13.24
N ARG A 296 -14.40 -17.56 12.43
CA ARG A 296 -15.00 -17.42 11.09
C ARG A 296 -16.41 -16.83 11.15
N PHE A 297 -17.18 -17.13 12.19
CA PHE A 297 -18.51 -16.54 12.36
C PHE A 297 -18.43 -15.10 12.86
N ALA A 298 -17.47 -14.78 13.73
CA ALA A 298 -17.18 -13.40 14.12
C ALA A 298 -16.79 -12.56 12.89
N SER A 299 -15.79 -12.96 12.10
CA SER A 299 -15.39 -12.25 10.87
C SER A 299 -16.54 -12.02 9.90
N ARG A 300 -17.48 -12.96 9.82
CA ARG A 300 -18.70 -12.79 9.05
C ARG A 300 -19.63 -11.72 9.61
N ARG A 301 -19.78 -11.62 10.93
CA ARG A 301 -20.54 -10.53 11.57
C ARG A 301 -19.97 -9.18 11.19
N LEU A 302 -18.65 -9.05 11.23
CA LEU A 302 -17.94 -7.85 10.83
C LEU A 302 -18.19 -7.49 9.35
N ALA A 303 -17.99 -8.45 8.44
CA ALA A 303 -18.25 -8.22 7.02
C ALA A 303 -19.72 -7.83 6.76
N GLU A 304 -20.68 -8.42 7.48
CA GLU A 304 -22.08 -8.02 7.40
C GLU A 304 -22.32 -6.61 7.91
N ALA A 305 -21.65 -6.18 8.99
CA ALA A 305 -21.76 -4.82 9.51
C ALA A 305 -21.35 -3.79 8.46
N GLN A 306 -20.23 -4.02 7.77
CA GLN A 306 -19.75 -3.11 6.74
C GLN A 306 -20.70 -2.99 5.56
N GLU A 307 -21.17 -4.11 5.03
CA GLU A 307 -22.19 -4.12 3.98
C GLU A 307 -23.46 -3.37 4.41
N LEU A 308 -23.86 -3.52 5.67
CA LEU A 308 -25.02 -2.81 6.20
C LEU A 308 -24.78 -1.30 6.33
N VAL A 309 -23.57 -0.87 6.71
CA VAL A 309 -23.18 0.55 6.70
C VAL A 309 -23.20 1.11 5.28
N GLU A 310 -22.64 0.40 4.29
CA GLU A 310 -22.71 0.82 2.88
C GLU A 310 -24.16 0.96 2.38
N MET A 311 -25.06 0.12 2.89
CA MET A 311 -26.49 0.18 2.60
C MET A 311 -27.26 1.22 3.42
N GLY A 312 -26.59 1.96 4.32
CA GLY A 312 -27.18 2.95 5.23
C GLY A 312 -28.06 2.35 6.32
N LYS A 313 -27.88 1.06 6.65
CA LYS A 313 -28.65 0.31 7.65
C LYS A 313 -27.92 0.25 8.99
N ASN A 314 -27.61 1.42 9.52
CA ASN A 314 -26.73 1.59 10.68
C ASN A 314 -27.18 0.82 11.94
N GLU A 315 -28.50 0.72 12.21
CA GLU A 315 -29.01 -0.06 13.35
C GLU A 315 -28.65 -1.55 13.23
N LEU A 316 -28.85 -2.14 12.05
CA LEU A 316 -28.50 -3.55 11.80
C LEU A 316 -26.98 -3.74 11.76
N ALA A 317 -26.23 -2.74 11.27
CA ALA A 317 -24.78 -2.77 11.32
C ALA A 317 -24.29 -2.83 12.77
N GLN A 318 -24.86 -2.01 13.65
CA GLN A 318 -24.54 -2.02 15.08
C GLN A 318 -24.88 -3.36 15.74
N GLU A 319 -26.01 -3.98 15.39
CA GLU A 319 -26.33 -5.33 15.88
C GLU A 319 -25.28 -6.37 15.46
N ALA A 320 -24.80 -6.30 14.22
CA ALA A 320 -23.77 -7.18 13.72
C ALA A 320 -22.42 -6.92 14.40
N ILE A 321 -22.06 -5.66 14.65
CA ILE A 321 -20.90 -5.23 15.43
C ILE A 321 -20.94 -5.82 16.85
N ASN A 322 -22.05 -5.65 17.56
CA ASN A 322 -22.17 -6.16 18.93
C ASN A 322 -22.02 -7.69 18.96
N GLU A 323 -22.57 -8.39 17.96
CA GLU A 323 -22.40 -9.85 17.88
C GLU A 323 -20.96 -10.26 17.53
N PHE A 324 -20.24 -9.45 16.74
CA PHE A 324 -18.80 -9.64 16.54
C PHE A 324 -18.06 -9.52 17.87
N HIS A 325 -18.30 -8.43 18.60
CA HIS A 325 -17.67 -8.15 19.89
C HIS A 325 -17.89 -9.29 20.89
N ASP A 326 -19.16 -9.68 21.12
CA ASP A 326 -19.50 -10.77 22.05
C ASP A 326 -18.78 -12.09 21.72
N LYS A 327 -18.66 -12.40 20.42
CA LYS A 327 -17.97 -13.63 19.96
C LYS A 327 -16.47 -13.54 20.13
N ALA A 328 -15.90 -12.39 19.81
CA ALA A 328 -14.49 -12.14 19.91
C ALA A 328 -14.06 -12.21 21.39
N GLU A 329 -14.72 -11.47 22.28
CA GLU A 329 -14.51 -11.52 23.74
C GLU A 329 -14.56 -12.96 24.28
N GLN A 330 -15.56 -13.75 23.88
CA GLN A 330 -15.66 -15.15 24.29
C GLN A 330 -14.45 -16.00 23.84
N LEU A 331 -13.91 -15.75 22.64
CA LEU A 331 -12.74 -16.44 22.11
C LEU A 331 -11.46 -16.06 22.86
N PHE A 332 -11.37 -14.81 23.32
CA PHE A 332 -10.22 -14.31 24.05
C PHE A 332 -10.17 -14.76 25.51
N GLU A 333 -11.33 -15.02 26.13
CA GLU A 333 -11.35 -15.60 27.48
C GLU A 333 -10.87 -17.06 27.51
N GLU A 334 -10.83 -17.77 26.37
CA GLU A 334 -10.42 -19.20 26.36
C GLU A 334 -8.95 -19.42 26.72
N PRO A 335 -7.96 -18.73 26.11
CA PRO A 335 -6.56 -18.76 26.54
C PRO A 335 -6.38 -18.55 28.05
N GLU A 336 -7.04 -17.55 28.63
CA GLU A 336 -6.96 -17.27 30.07
C GLU A 336 -7.56 -18.40 30.92
N LYS A 337 -8.71 -18.95 30.52
CA LYS A 337 -9.33 -20.09 31.20
C LYS A 337 -8.43 -21.32 31.15
N LEU A 338 -7.75 -21.54 30.03
CA LEU A 338 -6.79 -22.64 29.85
C LEU A 338 -5.55 -22.42 30.73
N GLU A 339 -5.05 -21.19 30.81
CA GLU A 339 -3.94 -20.81 31.69
C GLU A 339 -4.28 -21.05 33.17
N GLN A 340 -5.45 -20.58 33.61
CA GLN A 340 -5.97 -20.82 34.96
C GLN A 340 -6.19 -22.31 35.26
N ALA A 341 -6.49 -23.11 34.24
CA ALA A 341 -6.62 -24.56 34.34
C ALA A 341 -5.27 -25.30 34.33
N GLY A 342 -4.14 -24.59 34.21
CA GLY A 342 -2.79 -25.15 34.16
C GLY A 342 -2.48 -25.88 32.85
N ALA A 343 -3.08 -25.44 31.74
CA ALA A 343 -2.76 -25.95 30.42
C ALA A 343 -1.34 -25.55 29.99
N ASP A 344 -0.86 -26.22 28.94
CA ASP A 344 0.49 -26.03 28.41
C ASP A 344 0.64 -24.65 27.77
N THR A 345 1.65 -23.88 28.21
CA THR A 345 1.88 -22.49 27.77
C THR A 345 2.13 -22.38 26.26
N GLU A 346 2.82 -23.35 25.64
CA GLU A 346 3.09 -23.32 24.20
C GLU A 346 1.79 -23.46 23.38
N LYS A 347 0.86 -24.30 23.87
CA LYS A 347 -0.47 -24.44 23.23
C LYS A 347 -1.33 -23.20 23.38
N ILE A 348 -1.28 -22.55 24.55
CA ILE A 348 -2.00 -21.29 24.79
C ILE A 348 -1.49 -20.20 23.84
N GLU A 349 -0.16 -20.09 23.68
CA GLU A 349 0.47 -19.14 22.76
C GLU A 349 0.05 -19.41 21.30
N GLN A 350 0.01 -20.68 20.88
CA GLN A 350 -0.46 -21.04 19.54
C GLN A 350 -1.92 -20.65 19.28
N ILE A 351 -2.79 -20.75 20.29
CA ILE A 351 -4.19 -20.32 20.19
C ILE A 351 -4.24 -18.79 20.07
N ARG A 352 -3.54 -18.06 20.96
CA ARG A 352 -3.46 -16.60 20.92
C ARG A 352 -2.98 -16.09 19.56
N ASN A 353 -1.90 -16.67 19.03
CA ASN A 353 -1.34 -16.32 17.74
C ASN A 353 -2.32 -16.57 16.58
N LYS A 354 -3.08 -17.68 16.60
CA LYS A 354 -4.12 -17.93 15.60
C LYS A 354 -5.23 -16.90 15.65
N ILE A 355 -5.69 -16.53 16.84
CA ILE A 355 -6.73 -15.51 17.00
C ILE A 355 -6.19 -14.16 16.49
N ASN A 356 -4.99 -13.77 16.89
CA ASN A 356 -4.32 -12.54 16.44
C ASN A 356 -4.15 -12.49 14.91
N ASN A 357 -3.78 -13.60 14.26
CA ASN A 357 -3.72 -13.64 12.79
C ASN A 357 -5.09 -13.38 12.15
N GLN A 358 -6.15 -13.95 12.71
CA GLN A 358 -7.51 -13.71 12.21
C GLN A 358 -7.94 -12.26 12.42
N ILE A 359 -7.61 -11.64 13.56
CA ILE A 359 -7.84 -10.21 13.81
C ILE A 359 -7.10 -9.35 12.78
N ASN A 360 -5.81 -9.59 12.58
CA ASN A 360 -4.98 -8.78 11.67
C ASN A 360 -5.49 -8.87 10.22
N LEU A 361 -6.05 -10.01 9.81
CA LEU A 361 -6.74 -10.14 8.52
C LEU A 361 -7.99 -9.24 8.42
N GLN A 362 -8.66 -8.96 9.54
CA GLN A 362 -9.83 -8.07 9.60
C GLN A 362 -9.47 -6.58 9.81
N GLU A 363 -8.29 -6.28 10.34
CA GLU A 363 -7.85 -4.91 10.57
C GLU A 363 -7.79 -4.10 9.25
N ASN A 364 -7.28 -4.71 8.18
CA ASN A 364 -7.25 -4.11 6.85
C ASN A 364 -8.63 -3.70 6.32
N ILE A 365 -9.67 -4.38 6.79
CA ILE A 365 -11.06 -4.16 6.41
C ILE A 365 -11.64 -2.95 7.17
N ILE A 366 -11.22 -2.69 8.41
CA ILE A 366 -11.80 -1.67 9.29
C ILE A 366 -11.02 -0.35 9.25
N ASN A 367 -9.71 -0.41 9.01
CA ASN A 367 -8.81 0.75 9.16
C ASN A 367 -9.12 1.96 8.26
N HIS A 368 -9.92 1.77 7.20
CA HIS A 368 -10.32 2.84 6.27
C HIS A 368 -11.51 3.67 6.74
N ALA A 369 -12.16 3.31 7.85
CA ALA A 369 -13.30 4.07 8.38
C ALA A 369 -12.84 5.48 8.82
N ALA A 370 -13.41 6.52 8.21
CA ALA A 370 -13.04 7.91 8.50
C ALA A 370 -13.73 8.40 9.79
N PRO A 371 -13.13 9.36 10.54
CA PRO A 371 -13.65 9.83 11.82
C PRO A 371 -15.13 10.26 11.89
N ASP A 372 -15.72 10.69 10.78
CA ASP A 372 -17.13 11.09 10.69
C ASP A 372 -18.09 10.00 10.19
N GLU A 373 -17.60 8.76 10.02
CA GLU A 373 -18.38 7.61 9.58
C GLU A 373 -18.88 6.74 10.73
N VAL A 374 -19.99 6.03 10.51
CA VAL A 374 -20.57 5.12 11.51
C VAL A 374 -19.64 3.95 11.86
N MET A 375 -18.80 3.53 10.92
CA MET A 375 -17.80 2.49 11.18
C MET A 375 -16.65 2.97 12.06
N TYR A 376 -16.52 4.26 12.31
CA TYR A 376 -15.40 4.79 13.09
C TYR A 376 -15.48 4.41 14.56
N ASP A 377 -16.66 4.50 15.17
CA ASP A 377 -16.87 4.04 16.55
C ASP A 377 -16.50 2.56 16.68
N PHE A 378 -16.86 1.75 15.68
CA PHE A 378 -16.45 0.35 15.64
C PHE A 378 -14.95 0.16 15.44
N LYS A 379 -14.31 0.97 14.59
CA LYS A 379 -12.86 0.94 14.41
C LYS A 379 -12.17 1.12 15.76
N ARG A 380 -12.61 2.10 16.55
CA ARG A 380 -12.08 2.36 17.90
C ARG A 380 -12.32 1.18 18.84
N ASP A 381 -13.55 0.68 18.91
CA ASP A 381 -13.88 -0.49 19.76
C ASP A 381 -13.04 -1.72 19.38
N PHE A 382 -12.79 -1.93 18.08
CA PHE A 382 -11.97 -3.03 17.59
C PHE A 382 -10.49 -2.85 17.95
N GLU A 383 -9.95 -1.63 17.85
CA GLU A 383 -8.58 -1.34 18.27
C GLU A 383 -8.39 -1.53 19.78
N GLU A 384 -9.35 -1.16 20.63
CA GLU A 384 -9.31 -1.43 22.07
C GLU A 384 -9.35 -2.94 22.34
N LEU A 385 -10.26 -3.66 21.68
CA LEU A 385 -10.32 -5.12 21.78
C LEU A 385 -9.00 -5.78 21.37
N LYS A 386 -8.27 -5.23 20.39
CA LYS A 386 -6.94 -5.71 20.02
C LYS A 386 -5.92 -5.55 21.15
N ILE A 387 -5.99 -4.45 21.88
CA ILE A 387 -5.09 -4.21 23.02
C ILE A 387 -5.40 -5.18 24.14
N ASP A 388 -6.67 -5.34 24.50
CA ASP A 388 -7.12 -6.19 25.60
C ASP A 388 -6.68 -7.66 25.45
N VAL A 389 -6.42 -8.10 24.22
CA VAL A 389 -6.18 -9.51 23.87
C VAL A 389 -4.75 -9.79 23.42
N ALA A 390 -3.97 -8.74 23.19
CA ALA A 390 -2.58 -8.86 22.85
C ALA A 390 -1.76 -9.36 24.05
N PRO A 391 -0.62 -10.04 23.80
CA PRO A 391 0.37 -10.27 24.86
C PRO A 391 0.73 -8.94 25.55
N GLU A 392 0.93 -8.95 26.88
CA GLU A 392 1.25 -7.73 27.67
C GLU A 392 2.43 -6.94 27.07
N GLU A 393 3.45 -7.65 26.56
CA GLU A 393 4.61 -7.06 25.90
C GLU A 393 4.30 -6.24 24.63
N ASN A 394 3.12 -6.43 24.03
CA ASN A 394 2.67 -5.72 22.83
C ASN A 394 1.67 -4.59 23.11
N GLU A 395 1.15 -4.45 24.33
CA GLU A 395 0.10 -3.48 24.66
C GLU A 395 0.55 -2.03 24.35
N ASP A 396 1.68 -1.60 24.90
CA ASP A 396 2.17 -0.23 24.70
C ASP A 396 2.46 0.07 23.23
N PHE A 397 2.90 -0.94 22.47
CA PHE A 397 3.14 -0.81 21.04
C PHE A 397 1.85 -0.69 20.22
N LEU A 398 0.79 -1.40 20.61
CA LEU A 398 -0.53 -1.23 20.01
C LEU A 398 -1.15 0.13 20.35
N ARG A 399 -0.97 0.62 21.59
CA ARG A 399 -1.36 1.98 21.98
C ARG A 399 -0.58 3.04 21.17
N PHE A 400 0.72 2.85 20.99
CA PHE A 400 1.52 3.69 20.10
C PHE A 400 0.94 3.74 18.68
N LYS A 401 0.51 2.60 18.13
CA LYS A 401 -0.14 2.57 16.82
C LYS A 401 -1.48 3.30 16.77
N GLN A 402 -2.34 3.11 17.77
CA GLN A 402 -3.59 3.86 17.83
C GLN A 402 -3.32 5.36 17.77
N ILE A 403 -2.34 5.86 18.53
CA ILE A 403 -1.95 7.28 18.49
C ILE A 403 -1.54 7.68 17.06
N GLN A 404 -0.72 6.88 16.39
CA GLN A 404 -0.28 7.15 15.02
C GLN A 404 -1.46 7.20 14.03
N GLU A 405 -2.45 6.32 14.21
CA GLU A 405 -3.70 6.35 13.44
C GLU A 405 -4.50 7.63 13.70
N ARG A 406 -4.68 8.02 14.96
CA ARG A 406 -5.39 9.24 15.34
C ARG A 406 -4.70 10.49 14.79
N LEU A 407 -3.37 10.52 14.77
CA LEU A 407 -2.59 11.60 14.16
C LEU A 407 -2.79 11.67 12.64
N LYS A 408 -2.79 10.54 11.93
CA LYS A 408 -3.07 10.48 10.48
C LYS A 408 -4.48 10.95 10.15
N GLU A 409 -5.43 10.54 10.96
CA GLU A 409 -6.83 10.97 10.81
C GLU A 409 -7.01 12.44 11.11
N ALA A 410 -6.35 12.96 12.16
CA ALA A 410 -6.34 14.38 12.49
C ALA A 410 -5.88 15.20 11.27
N ASP A 411 -4.79 14.76 10.64
CA ASP A 411 -4.27 15.41 9.44
C ASP A 411 -5.28 15.38 8.28
N SER A 412 -5.90 14.23 8.01
CA SER A 412 -6.95 14.09 6.99
C SER A 412 -8.16 14.99 7.25
N VAL A 413 -8.66 15.07 8.49
CA VAL A 413 -9.82 15.92 8.82
C VAL A 413 -9.48 17.41 8.80
N LYS A 414 -8.22 17.77 9.12
CA LYS A 414 -7.70 19.13 8.98
C LYS A 414 -7.69 19.57 7.52
N GLU A 415 -7.22 18.72 6.60
CA GLU A 415 -7.26 19.00 5.15
C GLU A 415 -8.70 19.21 4.63
N GLN A 416 -9.67 18.50 5.22
CA GLN A 416 -11.09 18.65 4.93
C GLN A 416 -11.73 19.90 5.59
N GLY A 417 -10.98 20.65 6.41
CA GLY A 417 -11.46 21.84 7.11
C GLY A 417 -12.38 21.55 8.31
N LYS A 418 -12.32 20.35 8.90
CA LYS A 418 -13.11 19.93 10.06
C LYS A 418 -12.36 20.21 11.37
N GLU A 419 -12.23 21.49 11.71
CA GLU A 419 -11.37 21.97 12.81
C GLU A 419 -11.73 21.40 14.20
N GLU A 420 -13.02 21.23 14.50
CA GLU A 420 -13.47 20.68 15.79
C GLU A 420 -13.00 19.23 15.99
N LEU A 421 -13.19 18.42 14.95
CA LEU A 421 -12.78 17.01 14.94
C LEU A 421 -11.26 16.85 14.93
N TYR A 422 -10.55 17.75 14.23
CA TYR A 422 -9.09 17.82 14.30
C TYR A 422 -8.60 18.02 15.74
N HIS A 423 -9.14 19.00 16.45
CA HIS A 423 -8.73 19.27 17.83
C HIS A 423 -9.07 18.11 18.77
N GLU A 424 -10.23 17.47 18.60
CA GLU A 424 -10.62 16.29 19.37
C GLU A 424 -9.59 15.16 19.23
N LEU A 425 -9.20 14.82 17.99
CA LEU A 425 -8.24 13.74 17.71
C LEU A 425 -6.84 14.07 18.24
N ILE A 426 -6.41 15.34 18.16
CA ILE A 426 -5.11 15.77 18.70
C ILE A 426 -5.10 15.72 20.24
N GLU A 427 -6.17 16.19 20.90
CA GLU A 427 -6.28 16.12 22.36
C GLU A 427 -6.30 14.67 22.86
N GLU A 428 -7.02 13.78 22.16
CA GLU A 428 -7.01 12.33 22.44
C GLU A 428 -5.59 11.75 22.31
N SER A 429 -4.90 12.06 21.21
CA SER A 429 -3.53 11.58 20.94
C SER A 429 -2.54 12.04 22.02
N ILE A 430 -2.62 13.31 22.45
CA ILE A 430 -1.79 13.86 23.53
C ILE A 430 -2.05 13.11 24.84
N LYS A 431 -3.32 12.90 25.17
CA LYS A 431 -3.69 12.23 26.41
C LYS A 431 -3.16 10.80 26.45
N GLN A 432 -3.37 10.03 25.39
CA GLN A 432 -2.85 8.67 25.28
C GLN A 432 -1.31 8.63 25.34
N THR A 433 -0.64 9.60 24.71
CA THR A 433 0.83 9.71 24.78
C THR A 433 1.34 9.91 26.21
N GLU A 434 0.67 10.75 27.01
CA GLU A 434 1.04 10.97 28.42
C GLU A 434 0.76 9.75 29.31
N GLU A 435 -0.19 8.90 28.94
CA GLU A 435 -0.42 7.60 29.59
C GLU A 435 0.73 6.63 29.28
N ILE A 436 1.15 6.52 28.02
CA ILE A 436 2.31 5.68 27.62
C ILE A 436 3.61 6.18 28.26
N LYS A 437 3.85 7.49 28.38
CA LYS A 437 5.07 8.03 29.02
C LYS A 437 5.26 7.59 30.48
N GLN A 438 4.22 7.10 31.13
CA GLN A 438 4.27 6.61 32.51
C GLN A 438 4.61 5.11 32.59
N SER A 439 4.66 4.41 31.46
CA SER A 439 5.08 3.00 31.32
C SER A 439 6.60 2.88 31.13
N ASP A 440 7.11 1.64 31.07
CA ASP A 440 8.50 1.33 30.72
C ASP A 440 8.77 1.34 29.19
N PHE A 441 7.85 1.88 28.39
CA PHE A 441 7.93 1.88 26.93
C PHE A 441 9.12 2.67 26.37
N GLU A 442 9.62 2.25 25.20
CA GLU A 442 10.88 2.79 24.67
C GLU A 442 10.76 4.27 24.30
N ALA A 443 11.67 5.08 24.83
CA ALA A 443 11.75 6.53 24.59
C ALA A 443 11.81 6.92 23.09
N GLU A 444 12.25 5.99 22.23
CA GLU A 444 12.30 6.19 20.79
C GLU A 444 10.92 6.33 20.15
N PHE A 445 9.93 5.52 20.57
CA PHE A 445 8.57 5.61 20.07
C PHE A 445 7.89 6.93 20.48
N ILE A 446 8.10 7.38 21.71
CA ILE A 446 7.59 8.68 22.19
C ILE A 446 8.20 9.82 21.37
N LYS A 447 9.50 9.78 21.11
CA LYS A 447 10.18 10.75 20.24
C LYS A 447 9.59 10.77 18.83
N ARG A 448 9.16 9.61 18.32
CA ARG A 448 8.48 9.51 17.02
C ARG A 448 7.10 10.17 17.04
N ILE A 449 6.27 9.91 18.06
CA ILE A 449 4.97 10.61 18.22
C ILE A 449 5.16 12.12 18.23
N ASP A 450 6.12 12.62 19.04
CA ASP A 450 6.42 14.04 19.13
C ASP A 450 6.82 14.63 17.75
N SER A 451 7.55 13.86 16.95
CA SER A 451 7.97 14.25 15.60
C SER A 451 6.79 14.31 14.62
N GLU A 452 5.85 13.37 14.68
CA GLU A 452 4.64 13.36 13.83
C GLU A 452 3.68 14.49 14.18
N MET A 453 3.46 14.73 15.48
CA MET A 453 2.71 15.89 15.93
C MET A 453 3.31 17.19 15.39
N GLN A 454 4.64 17.31 15.42
CA GLN A 454 5.34 18.47 14.87
C GLN A 454 5.12 18.61 13.36
N VAL A 455 5.08 17.52 12.59
CA VAL A 455 4.77 17.55 11.15
C VAL A 455 3.36 18.09 10.91
N ILE A 456 2.36 17.57 11.63
CA ILE A 456 0.96 17.96 11.47
C ILE A 456 0.76 19.44 11.80
N GLU A 457 1.44 19.94 12.84
CA GLU A 457 1.45 21.37 13.17
C GLU A 457 2.11 22.22 12.07
N GLN A 458 3.20 21.73 11.47
CA GLN A 458 4.03 22.48 10.50
C GLN A 458 3.62 22.29 9.04
N LYS A 459 2.66 21.42 8.70
CA LYS A 459 2.28 21.09 7.32
C LYS A 459 1.88 22.30 6.46
N GLU A 460 1.41 23.40 7.04
CA GLU A 460 1.18 24.68 6.32
C GLU A 460 2.46 25.30 5.72
N PHE A 461 3.65 24.91 6.20
CA PHE A 461 4.94 25.48 5.79
C PHE A 461 5.73 24.62 4.79
N ILE A 462 5.45 23.30 4.73
CA ILE A 462 6.19 22.33 3.91
C ILE A 462 5.57 22.22 2.50
N TYR A 463 4.24 22.37 2.39
CA TYR A 463 3.50 22.32 1.13
C TYR A 463 2.71 23.62 0.91
N PRO A 464 3.24 24.65 0.24
CA PRO A 464 2.39 25.72 -0.26
C PRO A 464 1.38 25.11 -1.23
N LYS A 465 0.08 25.25 -0.95
CA LYS A 465 -1.01 24.83 -1.84
C LYS A 465 -0.64 25.16 -3.29
N VAL A 466 -0.42 24.12 -4.10
CA VAL A 466 -0.32 24.29 -5.55
C VAL A 466 -1.73 24.64 -6.01
N GLU A 467 -2.01 25.94 -6.18
CA GLU A 467 -3.17 26.37 -6.95
C GLU A 467 -3.01 25.78 -8.35
N ILE A 468 -3.75 24.71 -8.64
CA ILE A 468 -3.95 24.24 -10.00
C ILE A 468 -4.69 25.36 -10.72
N LYS A 469 -3.94 26.26 -11.34
CA LYS A 469 -4.49 27.22 -12.29
C LYS A 469 -4.95 26.40 -13.47
N GLU A 470 -6.24 26.07 -13.52
CA GLU A 470 -6.90 25.57 -14.72
C GLU A 470 -6.53 26.50 -15.87
N ARG A 471 -5.59 26.06 -16.70
CA ARG A 471 -5.17 26.80 -17.88
C ARG A 471 -6.15 26.47 -18.98
N ILE A 472 -7.35 27.03 -18.88
CA ILE A 472 -8.33 26.98 -19.95
C ILE A 472 -7.74 27.77 -21.13
N PRO A 473 -7.48 27.17 -22.30
CA PRO A 473 -7.02 27.92 -23.45
C PRO A 473 -8.16 28.79 -23.98
N GLU A 474 -8.02 30.11 -23.85
CA GLU A 474 -8.95 31.09 -24.41
C GLU A 474 -9.02 30.95 -25.94
N THR A 475 -10.16 30.47 -26.44
CA THR A 475 -10.50 30.56 -27.85
C THR A 475 -10.88 32.00 -28.19
N LYS A 476 -10.10 32.61 -29.09
CA LYS A 476 -10.45 33.86 -29.79
C LYS A 476 -11.81 33.72 -30.50
N ASP A 477 -12.78 34.55 -30.13
CA ASP A 477 -13.56 35.33 -31.10
C ASP A 477 -14.26 36.52 -30.43
N SER A 478 -14.80 37.42 -31.24
CA SER A 478 -14.56 38.86 -31.14
C SER A 478 -15.81 39.74 -30.93
N ARG A 479 -15.55 40.99 -30.47
CA ARG A 479 -16.27 42.29 -30.66
C ARG A 479 -17.18 42.78 -29.50
N PRO A 480 -17.51 44.10 -29.41
CA PRO A 480 -16.78 45.11 -28.65
C PRO A 480 -17.64 45.80 -27.55
N GLU A 481 -17.01 46.56 -26.65
CA GLU A 481 -17.62 47.32 -25.54
C GLU A 481 -18.75 48.30 -25.93
N PRO A 482 -19.57 48.75 -24.94
CA PRO A 482 -19.36 50.13 -24.48
C PRO A 482 -19.57 50.42 -22.97
N ILE A 483 -18.58 51.12 -22.39
CA ILE A 483 -18.59 52.38 -21.59
C ILE A 483 -19.68 52.61 -20.48
N ILE A 484 -19.24 52.98 -19.25
CA ILE A 484 -19.43 54.27 -18.53
C ILE A 484 -19.37 54.12 -16.98
N GLU A 485 -18.37 54.81 -16.39
CA GLU A 485 -18.30 55.63 -15.14
C GLU A 485 -18.93 55.09 -13.82
N GLU A 486 -18.41 55.29 -12.60
CA GLU A 486 -17.81 56.49 -12.01
C GLU A 486 -17.28 56.20 -10.56
N HIS A 487 -16.38 57.05 -10.08
CA HIS A 487 -15.99 57.34 -8.67
C HIS A 487 -14.74 56.69 -8.00
N ILE A 488 -13.62 57.41 -8.20
CA ILE A 488 -12.52 57.76 -7.27
C ILE A 488 -13.11 58.81 -6.26
N PRO A 489 -12.70 59.00 -4.95
CA PRO A 489 -11.31 59.36 -4.58
C PRO A 489 -10.75 59.17 -3.12
N ILE A 490 -9.41 58.95 -3.05
CA ILE A 490 -8.36 59.70 -2.26
C ILE A 490 -8.26 59.46 -0.72
N ILE A 491 -7.12 59.39 0.02
CA ILE A 491 -5.62 59.44 -0.07
C ILE A 491 -5.15 59.12 1.41
N LYS A 492 -4.03 58.46 1.78
CA LYS A 492 -2.66 59.02 1.87
C LYS A 492 -1.58 58.04 2.43
N GLU A 493 -0.44 58.04 1.74
CA GLU A 493 0.98 57.93 2.18
C GLU A 493 1.47 56.78 3.07
N TYR A 494 2.39 55.96 2.54
CA TYR A 494 3.82 56.03 2.89
C TYR A 494 4.67 55.34 1.80
N ILE A 495 5.69 56.05 1.30
CA ILE A 495 6.71 55.61 0.33
C ILE A 495 8.05 55.56 1.08
N PRO A 496 8.91 54.55 0.84
CA PRO A 496 10.34 54.77 0.83
C PRO A 496 11.00 54.45 -0.53
N GLU A 497 12.03 55.24 -0.82
CA GLU A 497 12.79 55.39 -2.07
C GLU A 497 13.48 54.10 -2.57
N VAL A 498 13.37 53.83 -3.87
CA VAL A 498 14.16 52.82 -4.60
C VAL A 498 15.28 53.54 -5.35
N LYS A 499 16.52 53.11 -5.13
CA LYS A 499 17.70 53.52 -5.92
C LYS A 499 17.72 52.79 -7.26
N GLU A 500 17.75 53.53 -8.36
CA GLU A 500 17.91 53.03 -9.72
C GLU A 500 19.34 52.51 -9.97
N TYR A 501 19.46 51.34 -10.60
CA TYR A 501 20.66 50.91 -11.33
C TYR A 501 20.27 50.67 -12.80
N PRO A 502 21.01 51.22 -13.78
CA PRO A 502 20.68 51.07 -15.19
C PRO A 502 21.10 49.71 -15.75
N LEU A 503 20.22 49.11 -16.55
CA LEU A 503 20.48 47.94 -17.39
C LEU A 503 21.11 48.40 -18.71
N GLU A 504 22.40 48.10 -18.92
CA GLU A 504 23.02 48.16 -20.26
C GLU A 504 22.77 46.85 -21.02
N ARG A 505 22.24 46.97 -22.24
CA ARG A 505 22.05 45.88 -23.20
C ARG A 505 23.35 45.66 -23.98
N PRO A 506 23.85 44.41 -24.14
CA PRO A 506 24.87 44.14 -25.14
C PRO A 506 24.22 44.04 -26.53
N ILE A 507 24.82 44.79 -27.46
CA ILE A 507 24.59 44.81 -28.90
C ILE A 507 25.29 43.59 -29.50
N ILE A 508 24.59 42.83 -30.34
CA ILE A 508 25.16 41.76 -31.16
C ILE A 508 25.65 42.40 -32.46
N ASP A 509 26.98 42.44 -32.66
CA ASP A 509 27.58 42.81 -33.95
C ASP A 509 27.91 41.53 -34.75
N GLU A 510 27.37 41.46 -35.96
CA GLU A 510 27.69 40.49 -37.00
C GLU A 510 29.14 40.67 -37.50
N PRO A 511 29.94 39.61 -37.69
CA PRO A 511 31.14 39.70 -38.50
C PRO A 511 30.86 39.40 -39.97
N LYS A 512 31.35 40.33 -40.80
CA LYS A 512 31.41 40.31 -42.26
C LYS A 512 32.33 39.21 -42.79
N ILE A 513 31.96 38.71 -43.96
CA ILE A 513 32.76 37.88 -44.86
C ILE A 513 33.65 38.80 -45.70
N ASP A 514 34.93 38.45 -45.86
CA ASP A 514 35.74 38.77 -47.05
C ASP A 514 36.84 37.69 -47.26
N GLU A 515 37.24 37.57 -48.51
CA GLU A 515 37.73 36.42 -49.28
C GLU A 515 39.20 35.93 -49.11
N VAL A 516 39.36 34.60 -49.31
CA VAL A 516 40.33 33.85 -50.16
C VAL A 516 41.85 33.91 -49.84
N ASP A 517 42.44 32.74 -49.53
CA ASP A 517 43.42 32.08 -50.43
C ASP A 517 43.53 30.56 -50.17
N GLU A 518 43.80 29.85 -51.26
CA GLU A 518 43.68 28.41 -51.50
C GLU A 518 44.78 27.56 -50.82
N THR A 519 44.45 26.32 -50.44
CA THR A 519 45.06 25.09 -51.00
C THR A 519 44.54 23.81 -50.32
N ASN A 520 43.86 22.98 -51.13
CA ASN A 520 43.89 21.51 -51.19
C ASN A 520 44.20 20.71 -49.91
N LYS A 521 43.40 19.72 -49.49
CA LYS A 521 43.03 18.55 -50.30
C LYS A 521 42.05 17.64 -49.53
N ASP A 522 41.17 16.99 -50.29
CA ASP A 522 40.47 15.70 -50.02
C ASP A 522 39.38 15.70 -48.92
N ILE A 523 38.11 16.02 -49.23
CA ILE A 523 37.04 15.32 -50.00
C ILE A 523 35.97 14.71 -49.04
N ASN A 524 34.82 15.41 -49.01
CA ASN A 524 33.39 14.99 -49.02
C ASN A 524 32.96 13.79 -48.16
N GLN A 525 32.17 13.90 -47.08
CA GLN A 525 30.82 14.47 -46.90
C GLN A 525 29.67 13.81 -47.70
N THR A 526 28.81 13.12 -46.93
CA THR A 526 27.32 13.13 -46.93
C THR A 526 26.47 12.79 -48.17
N GLY A 527 25.39 12.04 -47.91
CA GLY A 527 24.15 12.05 -48.71
C GLY A 527 23.53 10.66 -48.84
N SER A 528 22.41 10.38 -48.16
CA SER A 528 21.03 10.51 -48.69
C SER A 528 20.52 9.22 -49.37
N VAL A 529 19.62 8.48 -48.70
CA VAL A 529 18.20 8.25 -49.06
C VAL A 529 17.94 7.60 -50.43
N LEU A 530 17.32 6.41 -50.35
CA LEU A 530 16.56 5.65 -51.35
C LEU A 530 17.13 5.48 -52.78
N GLU A 531 17.47 4.22 -53.09
CA GLU A 531 17.47 3.51 -54.40
C GLU A 531 18.61 2.46 -54.30
N HIS A 532 18.52 1.18 -54.67
CA HIS A 532 17.73 0.53 -55.71
C HIS A 532 17.70 -0.99 -55.44
N PHE A 533 16.51 -1.54 -55.67
CA PHE A 533 16.04 -2.93 -55.73
C PHE A 533 16.91 -4.00 -56.46
N LYS A 534 16.58 -5.28 -56.12
CA LYS A 534 16.77 -6.58 -56.85
C LYS A 534 18.11 -7.30 -56.69
N GLU A 535 18.22 -8.63 -56.57
CA GLU A 535 17.31 -9.78 -56.58
C GLU A 535 18.16 -11.00 -56.14
N LEU A 536 17.62 -11.90 -55.32
CA LEU A 536 17.72 -13.36 -55.50
C LEU A 536 16.75 -14.06 -54.54
N ILE A 537 15.67 -14.53 -55.15
CA ILE A 537 14.62 -15.41 -54.63
C ILE A 537 14.98 -16.84 -55.01
N ASP A 538 14.76 -17.80 -54.11
CA ASP A 538 14.19 -19.14 -54.39
C ASP A 538 13.85 -19.78 -53.04
N GLU A 539 12.61 -19.66 -52.54
CA GLU A 539 11.40 -20.46 -52.79
C GLU A 539 11.40 -21.90 -52.24
N LYS A 540 10.58 -22.11 -51.19
CA LYS A 540 9.43 -23.06 -51.09
C LYS A 540 8.81 -22.95 -49.67
N GLU A 541 7.70 -22.20 -49.50
CA GLU A 541 6.28 -22.64 -49.46
C GLU A 541 5.97 -23.65 -48.33
N LEU A 542 4.89 -23.59 -47.52
CA LEU A 542 3.68 -22.78 -47.28
C LEU A 542 3.20 -23.26 -45.86
N ILE A 543 2.45 -22.56 -45.01
CA ILE A 543 0.99 -22.34 -45.00
C ILE A 543 0.69 -21.39 -43.82
N SER A 544 -0.11 -20.36 -44.06
CA SER A 544 -0.84 -19.57 -43.05
C SER A 544 -2.34 -19.83 -43.22
N PRO A 545 -3.14 -19.81 -42.13
CA PRO A 545 -4.54 -19.45 -42.22
C PRO A 545 -4.83 -18.08 -41.58
N VAL A 546 -5.53 -17.30 -42.38
CA VAL A 546 -6.23 -16.01 -42.19
C VAL A 546 -7.30 -16.06 -41.09
N TYR A 547 -7.50 -14.97 -40.35
CA TYR A 547 -8.81 -14.51 -39.80
C TYR A 547 -8.75 -12.99 -39.44
N PRO A 548 -9.89 -12.27 -39.34
CA PRO A 548 -10.21 -11.13 -40.22
C PRO A 548 -10.16 -9.73 -39.57
N GLU A 549 -10.05 -8.71 -40.43
CA GLU A 549 -10.37 -7.31 -40.12
C GLU A 549 -11.84 -7.17 -39.70
N ILE A 550 -12.10 -6.42 -38.62
CA ILE A 550 -13.42 -5.92 -38.26
C ILE A 550 -13.35 -4.40 -38.18
N GLU A 551 -14.16 -3.76 -39.02
CA GLU A 551 -14.41 -2.31 -39.11
C GLU A 551 -14.94 -1.74 -37.78
N GLU A 552 -14.28 -0.71 -37.25
CA GLU A 552 -14.87 0.14 -36.21
C GLU A 552 -15.93 1.08 -36.83
N ARG A 553 -17.21 0.77 -36.57
CA ARG A 553 -18.30 1.73 -36.75
C ARG A 553 -18.49 2.55 -35.48
N ILE A 554 -18.12 3.82 -35.54
CA ILE A 554 -18.42 4.83 -34.53
C ILE A 554 -19.88 5.33 -34.73
N PRO A 555 -20.79 5.23 -33.75
CA PRO A 555 -22.02 6.02 -33.77
C PRO A 555 -21.79 7.41 -33.17
N LYS A 556 -22.20 8.44 -33.91
CA LYS A 556 -22.33 9.83 -33.43
C LYS A 556 -23.50 9.92 -32.45
N VAL A 557 -23.31 10.63 -31.33
CA VAL A 557 -24.40 11.11 -30.48
C VAL A 557 -24.34 12.64 -30.41
N GLU A 558 -25.46 13.27 -30.73
CA GLU A 558 -25.70 14.70 -30.75
C GLU A 558 -25.72 15.30 -29.33
N GLU A 559 -25.15 16.49 -29.19
CA GLU A 559 -25.15 17.30 -27.98
C GLU A 559 -26.58 17.77 -27.62
N HIS A 560 -26.97 17.57 -26.37
CA HIS A 560 -27.96 18.39 -25.69
C HIS A 560 -27.43 18.74 -24.31
N ILE A 561 -27.12 20.03 -24.10
CA ILE A 561 -26.69 20.62 -22.84
C ILE A 561 -27.94 21.14 -22.11
N PRO A 562 -28.23 20.70 -20.88
CA PRO A 562 -29.08 21.45 -19.96
C PRO A 562 -28.23 22.35 -19.04
N GLU A 563 -28.72 23.57 -18.82
CA GLU A 563 -28.13 24.62 -17.98
C GLU A 563 -27.94 24.21 -16.51
N VAL A 564 -26.80 24.62 -15.93
CA VAL A 564 -26.43 24.45 -14.52
C VAL A 564 -27.22 25.44 -13.66
N LYS A 565 -27.98 24.93 -12.69
CA LYS A 565 -28.40 25.66 -11.49
C LYS A 565 -27.86 24.95 -10.26
N ASP A 566 -27.16 25.71 -9.42
CA ASP A 566 -26.64 25.42 -8.08
C ASP A 566 -26.91 24.01 -7.52
N TYR A 567 -25.86 23.19 -7.48
CA TYR A 567 -25.88 21.89 -6.81
C TYR A 567 -24.93 21.91 -5.60
N ARG A 568 -25.49 21.73 -4.40
CA ARG A 568 -24.76 21.31 -3.20
C ARG A 568 -24.54 19.79 -3.29
N PRO A 569 -23.36 19.24 -2.97
CA PRO A 569 -23.18 17.80 -2.96
C PRO A 569 -24.03 17.16 -1.84
N LYS A 570 -24.79 16.12 -2.20
CA LYS A 570 -25.36 15.13 -1.28
C LYS A 570 -24.51 13.86 -1.33
N PRO A 571 -24.49 13.04 -0.26
CA PRO A 571 -23.69 11.82 -0.18
C PRO A 571 -24.05 10.84 -1.31
N ARG A 572 -23.01 10.21 -1.87
CA ARG A 572 -23.11 9.28 -3.01
C ARG A 572 -23.89 8.03 -2.59
N VAL A 573 -25.10 7.87 -3.11
CA VAL A 573 -25.81 6.59 -3.15
C VAL A 573 -25.32 5.85 -4.40
N LYS A 574 -24.68 4.69 -4.24
CA LYS A 574 -24.28 3.80 -5.35
C LYS A 574 -25.53 3.42 -6.16
N GLU A 575 -25.65 3.87 -7.41
CA GLU A 575 -26.69 3.38 -8.33
C GLU A 575 -26.37 1.92 -8.71
N ARG A 576 -27.40 1.06 -8.65
CA ARG A 576 -27.28 -0.38 -8.90
C ARG A 576 -26.75 -0.70 -10.29
N ILE A 577 -25.68 -1.49 -10.36
CA ILE A 577 -25.22 -2.19 -11.56
C ILE A 577 -26.36 -3.09 -12.09
N PRO A 578 -26.71 -3.06 -13.40
CA PRO A 578 -27.72 -3.94 -13.95
C PRO A 578 -27.23 -5.40 -13.98
N LYS A 579 -28.13 -6.33 -13.62
CA LYS A 579 -27.87 -7.78 -13.66
C LYS A 579 -27.42 -8.22 -15.05
N ILE A 580 -26.19 -8.73 -15.15
CA ILE A 580 -25.67 -9.41 -16.34
C ILE A 580 -26.43 -10.74 -16.50
N LYS A 581 -26.95 -10.97 -17.71
CA LYS A 581 -27.56 -12.23 -18.13
C LYS A 581 -26.47 -13.29 -18.32
N GLU A 582 -26.78 -14.51 -17.89
CA GLU A 582 -26.03 -15.74 -18.14
C GLU A 582 -25.45 -15.79 -19.56
N TYR A 583 -24.14 -16.03 -19.67
CA TYR A 583 -23.51 -16.49 -20.90
C TYR A 583 -22.41 -17.53 -20.59
N ASP A 584 -22.30 -18.47 -21.53
CA ASP A 584 -21.70 -19.80 -21.43
C ASP A 584 -20.26 -19.88 -20.91
N SER A 585 -20.05 -20.96 -20.16
CA SER A 585 -18.78 -21.50 -19.70
C SER A 585 -17.91 -22.01 -20.84
N GLU A 586 -16.71 -21.44 -21.00
CA GLU A 586 -15.52 -22.13 -21.52
C GLU A 586 -14.28 -21.24 -21.29
N VAL A 587 -13.66 -21.35 -20.12
CA VAL A 587 -12.27 -20.93 -19.92
C VAL A 587 -11.57 -22.04 -19.15
N GLU A 588 -10.58 -22.65 -19.80
CA GLU A 588 -9.73 -23.71 -19.26
C GLU A 588 -8.97 -23.23 -18.03
N ASN A 589 -9.28 -23.84 -16.88
CA ASN A 589 -8.45 -23.75 -15.68
C ASN A 589 -7.22 -24.65 -15.83
N THR A 590 -6.03 -24.07 -15.97
CA THR A 590 -4.78 -24.77 -15.67
C THR A 590 -4.54 -24.79 -14.16
N PHE A 591 -5.08 -25.81 -13.49
CA PHE A 591 -4.67 -26.21 -12.14
C PHE A 591 -3.49 -27.19 -12.23
N ILE A 592 -2.42 -26.90 -11.48
CA ILE A 592 -1.38 -27.89 -11.16
C ILE A 592 -1.82 -28.60 -9.87
N PRO A 593 -1.98 -29.93 -9.85
CA PRO A 593 -2.32 -30.67 -8.64
C PRO A 593 -1.05 -30.95 -7.81
N ILE A 594 -1.10 -30.69 -6.50
CA ILE A 594 -0.12 -31.23 -5.55
C ILE A 594 -0.78 -32.38 -4.79
N ASP A 595 -0.12 -33.53 -4.86
CA ASP A 595 -0.54 -34.83 -4.32
C ASP A 595 -0.09 -34.95 -2.85
N ARG A 596 -1.09 -35.09 -1.96
CA ARG A 596 -1.11 -35.61 -0.57
C ARG A 596 -0.23 -35.02 0.52
#